data_AF-A0A7H9LZB9-F1
#
_entry.id   AF-A0A7H9LZB9-F1
#
_cell.length_a   1.000
_cell.length_b   1.000
_cell.length_c   1.000
_cell.angle_alpha   90.00
_cell.angle_beta   90.00
_cell.angle_gamma   90.00
#
_symmetry.space_group_name_H-M   'P 1'
#
loop_
_entity.id
_entity.type
_entity.pdbx_description
1 polymer ?
#
loop_
_entity_poly.entity_id
_entity_poly.type
_entity_poly.pdbx_seq_one_letter_code
_entity_poly.pdbx_strand_id
1 'polypeptide(L)' 'MDKIPFDVLIHSENALNRALEMKAVLIKLTEVHAEQGGDLFSAFSTLLTPVIDELNAVMEIHDKTRAEE' A
#
# COMPACT_ATOMS: atom_id res chain seq x y z
N MET A 1 9.43 7.55 -22.86
CA MET A 1 8.75 6.92 -21.71
C MET A 1 7.31 6.72 -22.10
N ASP A 2 6.81 5.49 -22.02
CA ASP A 2 5.37 5.28 -22.08
C ASP A 2 4.78 5.86 -20.79
N LYS A 3 4.01 6.94 -20.92
CA LYS A 3 3.35 7.56 -19.77
C LYS A 3 2.34 6.56 -19.20
N ILE A 4 2.37 6.37 -17.89
CA ILE A 4 1.33 5.58 -17.21
C ILE A 4 -0.02 6.27 -17.47
N PRO A 5 -1.05 5.54 -17.95
CA PRO A 5 -2.36 6.14 -18.19
C PRO A 5 -2.95 6.74 -16.90
N PHE A 6 -3.58 7.91 -17.01
CA PHE A 6 -4.12 8.64 -15.85
C PHE A 6 -5.12 7.83 -15.03
N ASP A 7 -5.96 7.03 -15.68
CA ASP A 7 -6.91 6.15 -14.99
C ASP A 7 -6.20 5.07 -14.15
N VAL A 8 -5.07 4.54 -14.64
CA VAL A 8 -4.25 3.56 -13.91
C VAL A 8 -3.67 4.20 -12.65
N LEU A 9 -3.34 5.48 -12.68
CA LEU A 9 -2.82 6.22 -11.53
C LEU A 9 -3.90 6.44 -10.46
N ILE A 10 -5.10 6.90 -10.86
CA ILE A 10 -6.22 7.03 -9.93
C ILE A 10 -6.53 5.70 -9.25
N HIS A 11 -6.53 4.60 -10.00
CA HIS A 11 -6.76 3.27 -9.43
C HIS A 11 -5.63 2.85 -8.49
N SER A 12 -4.38 3.16 -8.82
CA SER A 12 -3.21 2.84 -7.99
C SER A 12 -3.19 3.65 -6.69
N GLU A 13 -3.49 4.95 -6.74
CA GLU A 13 -3.60 5.81 -5.55
C GLU A 13 -4.73 5.35 -4.62
N ASN A 14 -5.89 5.02 -5.18
CA ASN A 14 -7.00 4.47 -4.41
C ASN A 14 -6.65 3.10 -3.78
N ALA A 15 -5.93 2.26 -4.51
CA ALA A 15 -5.45 0.97 -3.99
C ALA A 15 -4.44 1.17 -2.86
N LEU A 16 -3.52 2.14 -3.00
CA LEU A 16 -2.54 2.50 -1.97
C LEU A 16 -3.22 2.96 -0.69
N ASN A 17 -4.17 3.90 -0.80
CA ASN A 17 -4.93 4.39 0.35
C ASN A 17 -5.65 3.25 1.09
N ARG A 18 -6.30 2.34 0.36
CA ARG A 18 -6.96 1.16 0.95
C ARG A 18 -5.96 0.20 1.59
N ALA A 19 -4.80 -0.03 0.98
CA ALA A 19 -3.76 -0.89 1.54
C ALA A 19 -3.19 -0.30 2.85
N LEU A 20 -3.01 1.02 2.92
CA LEU A 20 -2.60 1.72 4.14
C LEU A 20 -3.66 1.61 5.25
N GLU A 21 -4.94 1.79 4.92
CA GLU A 21 -6.05 1.57 5.86
C GLU A 21 -6.07 0.13 6.40
N MET A 22 -5.91 -0.86 5.51
CA MET A 22 -5.84 -2.27 5.90
C MET A 22 -4.65 -2.55 6.83
N LYS A 23 -3.46 -2.01 6.52
CA LYS A 23 -2.27 -2.14 7.38
C LYS A 23 -2.51 -1.55 8.76
N ALA A 24 -3.16 -0.39 8.85
CA ALA A 24 -3.50 0.24 10.13
C ALA A 24 -4.47 -0.62 10.97
N VAL A 25 -5.47 -1.24 10.32
CA VAL A 25 -6.39 -2.17 11.00
C VAL A 25 -5.65 -3.42 11.50
N LEU A 26 -4.79 -4.02 10.68
CA LEU A 26 -4.02 -5.21 11.06
C LEU A 26 -3.07 -4.94 12.24
N ILE A 27 -2.43 -3.77 12.29
CA ILE A 27 -1.60 -3.36 13.43
C ILE A 27 -2.45 -3.33 14.71
N LYS A 28 -3.61 -2.65 14.68
CA LYS A 28 -4.51 -2.60 15.84
C LYS A 28 -5.00 -3.98 16.27
N LEU A 29 -5.34 -4.85 15.33
CA LEU A 29 -5.75 -6.23 15.64
C LEU A 29 -4.61 -7.05 16.24
N THR A 30 -3.38 -6.83 15.78
CA THR A 30 -2.18 -7.46 16.35
C THR A 30 -1.98 -7.04 17.81
N GLU A 31 -2.13 -5.75 18.11
CA GLU A 31 -2.03 -5.20 19.47
C GLU A 31 -3.12 -5.75 20.40
N VAL A 32 -4.38 -5.78 19.92
CA VAL A 32 -5.54 -6.24 20.71
C VAL A 32 -5.49 -7.76 20.97
N HIS A 33 -4.96 -8.54 20.02
CA HIS A 33 -4.94 -10.01 20.09
C HIS A 33 -3.54 -10.58 20.29
N ALA A 34 -2.63 -9.83 20.92
CA ALA A 34 -1.22 -10.20 21.09
C ALA A 34 -1.00 -11.60 21.70
N GLU A 35 -1.91 -12.09 22.55
CA GLU A 35 -1.81 -13.41 23.20
C GLU A 35 -2.60 -14.53 22.50
N GLN A 36 -3.52 -14.23 21.56
CA GLN A 36 -4.44 -15.20 20.95
C GLN A 36 -4.75 -14.89 19.47
N GLY A 37 -3.72 -14.75 18.64
CA GLY A 37 -3.88 -14.57 17.18
C GLY A 37 -3.13 -13.39 16.56
N GLY A 38 -2.37 -12.63 17.36
CA GLY A 38 -1.51 -11.54 16.87
C GLY A 38 -0.54 -11.97 15.77
N ASP A 39 -0.03 -13.21 15.83
CA ASP A 39 0.89 -13.75 14.82
C ASP A 39 0.27 -13.80 13.41
N LEU A 40 -1.03 -14.09 13.30
CA LEU A 40 -1.72 -14.14 12.01
C LEU A 40 -1.89 -12.73 11.41
N PHE A 41 -2.29 -11.76 12.24
CA PHE A 41 -2.44 -10.37 11.79
C PHE A 41 -1.09 -9.72 11.46
N SER A 42 -0.04 -10.08 12.20
CA SER A 42 1.35 -9.72 11.90
C SER A 42 1.79 -10.30 10.55
N ALA A 43 1.54 -11.59 10.30
CA ALA A 43 1.85 -12.22 9.02
C ALA A 43 1.14 -11.55 7.82
N PHE A 44 -0.15 -11.20 7.97
CA PHE A 44 -0.85 -10.42 6.95
C PHE A 44 -0.26 -9.02 6.75
N SER A 45 0.17 -8.36 7.82
CA SER A 45 0.84 -7.05 7.72
C SER A 45 2.18 -7.14 6.98
N THR A 46 2.94 -8.22 7.21
CA THR A 46 4.18 -8.51 6.48
C THR A 46 3.89 -8.74 5.00
N LEU A 47 2.87 -9.54 4.65
CA LEU A 47 2.50 -9.80 3.25
C LEU A 47 1.95 -8.58 2.52
N LEU A 48 1.29 -7.67 3.23
CA LEU A 48 0.74 -6.44 2.66
C LEU A 48 1.81 -5.38 2.38
N THR A 49 2.96 -5.43 3.08
CA THR A 49 4.04 -4.45 2.91
C THR A 49 4.59 -4.38 1.48
N PRO A 50 4.97 -5.49 0.80
CA PRO A 50 5.45 -5.40 -0.58
C PRO A 50 4.40 -4.85 -1.55
N VAL A 51 3.11 -5.10 -1.32
CA VAL A 51 2.03 -4.53 -2.15
C VAL A 51 1.98 -3.00 -2.01
N ILE A 52 2.16 -2.49 -0.79
CA ILE A 52 2.25 -1.04 -0.53
C ILE A 52 3.49 -0.46 -1.21
N ASP A 53 4.63 -1.15 -1.15
CA ASP A 53 5.88 -0.69 -1.75
C ASP A 53 5.78 -0.60 -3.29
N GLU A 54 5.15 -1.58 -3.94
CA GLU A 54 4.88 -1.55 -5.39
C GLU A 54 3.95 -0.39 -5.77
N LEU A 55 2.88 -0.16 -5.01
CA LEU A 55 1.95 0.94 -5.26
C LEU A 55 2.62 2.31 -5.06
N ASN A 56 3.47 2.46 -4.05
CA ASN A 56 4.29 3.66 -3.85
C ASN A 56 5.26 3.89 -5.01
N ALA A 57 5.91 2.84 -5.52
CA ALA A 57 6.80 2.96 -6.67
C ALA A 57 6.08 3.48 -7.92
N VAL A 58 4.83 3.04 -8.16
CA VAL A 58 3.99 3.56 -9.25
C VAL A 58 3.71 5.05 -9.06
N MET A 59 3.39 5.50 -7.85
CA MET A 59 3.16 6.91 -7.54
C MET A 59 4.43 7.76 -7.75
N GLU A 60 5.59 7.28 -7.31
CA GLU A 60 6.87 7.97 -7.51
C GLU A 60 7.24 8.14 -8.99
N ILE A 61 7.01 7.11 -9.81
CA ILE A 61 7.27 7.17 -11.26
C ILE A 61 6.40 8.26 -11.90
N HIS A 62 5.14 8.36 -11.48
CA HIS A 62 4.24 9.42 -11.96
C HIS A 62 4.71 10.81 -11.54
N ASP A 63 5.03 11.02 -10.27
CA ASP A 63 5.42 12.33 -9.76
C ASP A 63 6.70 12.84 -10.43
N LYS A 64 7.68 11.95 -10.68
CA LYS A 64 8.88 12.26 -11.46
C LYS A 64 8.54 12.64 -12.90
N THR A 65 7.67 11.87 -13.56
CA THR A 65 7.24 12.16 -14.94
C THR A 65 6.53 13.51 -15.05
N ARG A 66 5.73 13.90 -14.04
CA ARG A 66 5.05 15.20 -13.99
C ARG A 66 6.02 16.36 -13.68
N ALA A 67 7.07 16.13 -12.90
CA ALA A 67 8.05 17.17 -12.56
C ALA A 67 9.04 17.48 -13.70
N GLU A 68 9.17 16.56 -14.66
CA GLU A 68 10.02 16.70 -15.86
C GLU A 68 9.27 17.30 -17.07
N GLU A 69 7.96 17.59 -16.93
CA GLU A 69 7.10 18.29 -17.91
C GLU A 69 6.91 19.79 -17.57
#